data_AF-A0AAP8N6D8-F1
#
_entry.id   AF-A0AAP8N6D8-F1
#
_cell.length_a   1.000
_cell.length_b   1.000
_cell.length_c   1.000
_cell.angle_alpha   90.00
_cell.angle_beta   90.00
_cell.angle_gamma   90.00
#
_symmetry.space_group_name_H-M   'P 1'
#
loop_
_entity.id
_entity.type
_entity.pdbx_description
1 polymer ?
#
loop_
_entity_poly.entity_id
_entity_poly.type
_entity_poly.pdbx_seq_one_letter_code
_entity_poly.pdbx_strand_id
1 'polypeptide(L)'
;RGTFSSSWLKHGYKNHLSFEISGTQGTLAFDQERLNELRLYRAGQGGFQRLLAGPDLPGYAAFSPAPGHQLGYNELKTLEVHELVM
;
A
#
# COMPACT_ATOMS: atom_id res chain seq x y z
N ARG A 1 -15.04 -12.30 -9.41
CA ARG A 1 -14.38 -13.54 -8.93
C ARG A 1 -13.08 -13.13 -8.25
N GLY A 2 -12.59 -13.90 -7.29
CA GLY A 2 -11.33 -13.61 -6.59
C GLY A 2 -10.54 -14.88 -6.35
N THR A 3 -9.24 -14.72 -6.12
CA THR A 3 -8.30 -15.80 -5.81
C THR A 3 -7.50 -15.40 -4.58
N PHE A 4 -7.26 -16.37 -3.70
CA PHE A 4 -6.36 -16.22 -2.57
C PHE A 4 -5.26 -17.28 -2.67
N SER A 5 -4.02 -16.89 -2.39
CA SER A 5 -2.91 -17.83 -2.32
C SER A 5 -1.95 -17.44 -1.21
N SER A 6 -1.34 -18.46 -0.61
CA SER A 6 -0.35 -18.34 0.46
C SER A 6 0.72 -19.39 0.21
N SER A 7 1.99 -19.05 0.47
CA SER A 7 3.10 -19.98 0.31
C SER A 7 4.31 -19.56 1.13
N TRP A 8 4.82 -20.49 1.93
CA TRP A 8 6.13 -20.39 2.59
C TRP A 8 7.31 -20.62 1.63
N LEU A 9 7.05 -21.18 0.45
CA LEU A 9 8.05 -21.55 -0.55
C LEU A 9 8.11 -20.56 -1.72
N LYS A 10 7.52 -19.37 -1.58
CA LYS A 10 7.54 -18.32 -2.62
C LYS A 10 8.91 -17.63 -2.64
N HIS A 11 9.94 -18.38 -3.05
CA HIS A 11 11.32 -17.95 -3.10
C HIS A 11 11.47 -16.61 -3.83
N GLY A 12 12.33 -15.74 -3.29
CA GLY A 12 12.53 -14.37 -3.77
C GLY A 12 11.81 -13.33 -2.91
N TYR A 13 10.63 -13.65 -2.38
CA TYR A 13 9.89 -12.74 -1.51
C TYR A 13 10.31 -12.86 -0.04
N LYS A 14 10.33 -11.73 0.65
CA LYS A 14 10.57 -11.59 2.09
C LYS A 14 9.28 -11.33 2.84
N ASN A 15 8.38 -10.49 2.30
CA ASN A 15 7.10 -10.15 2.90
C ASN A 15 6.07 -9.71 1.85
N HIS A 16 5.75 -10.60 0.92
CA HIS A 16 4.82 -10.30 -0.19
C HIS A 16 3.36 -10.47 0.20
N LEU A 17 2.94 -9.69 1.21
CA LEU A 17 1.53 -9.45 1.46
C LEU A 17 1.05 -8.45 0.40
N SER A 18 0.45 -8.97 -0.66
CA SER A 18 0.02 -8.19 -1.81
C SER A 18 -1.42 -8.49 -2.19
N PHE A 19 -2.07 -7.51 -2.81
CA PHE A 19 -3.40 -7.70 -3.38
C PHE A 19 -3.58 -6.80 -4.60
N GLU A 20 -4.51 -7.21 -5.46
CA GLU A 20 -4.99 -6.42 -6.58
C GLU A 20 -6.52 -6.43 -6.58
N ILE A 21 -7.11 -5.25 -6.79
CA ILE A 21 -8.56 -5.09 -6.95
C ILE A 21 -8.81 -4.48 -8.32
N SER A 22 -9.49 -5.23 -9.17
CA SER A 22 -9.85 -4.83 -10.54
C SER A 22 -11.36 -4.67 -10.67
N GLY A 23 -11.78 -3.56 -11.27
CA GLY A 23 -13.17 -3.21 -11.51
C GLY A 23 -13.36 -2.51 -12.85
N THR A 24 -14.59 -2.06 -13.14
CA THR A 24 -14.94 -1.45 -14.43
C THR A 24 -14.26 -0.11 -14.69
N GLN A 25 -13.83 0.58 -13.62
CA GLN A 25 -13.21 1.91 -13.71
C GLN A 25 -11.69 1.88 -13.61
N GLY A 26 -11.09 0.70 -13.38
CA GLY A 26 -9.66 0.57 -13.22
C GLY A 26 -9.25 -0.54 -12.27
N THR A 27 -7.97 -0.49 -11.89
CA THR A 27 -7.30 -1.49 -11.06
C THR A 27 -6.40 -0.80 -10.06
N LEU A 28 -6.42 -1.24 -8.80
CA LEU A 28 -5.39 -0.89 -7.82
C LEU A 28 -4.60 -2.14 -7.41
N ALA A 29 -3.31 -1.95 -7.14
CA ALA A 29 -2.42 -3.01 -6.69
C ALA A 29 -1.48 -2.51 -5.60
N PHE A 30 -1.31 -3.33 -4.57
CA PHE A 30 -0.47 -3.06 -3.40
C PHE A 30 0.50 -4.22 -3.15
N ASP A 31 1.69 -3.90 -2.65
CA ASP A 31 2.71 -4.86 -2.20
C ASP A 31 3.35 -4.32 -0.91
N GLN A 32 3.29 -5.10 0.16
CA GLN A 32 3.88 -4.73 1.46
C GLN A 32 5.39 -4.53 1.40
N GLU A 33 6.13 -5.17 0.48
CA GLU A 33 7.56 -4.88 0.28
C GLU A 33 7.80 -3.46 -0.26
N ARG A 34 6.74 -2.82 -0.77
CA ARG A 34 6.70 -1.44 -1.25
C ARG A 34 5.60 -0.66 -0.52
N LEU A 35 5.56 -0.82 0.81
CA LEU A 35 4.52 -0.33 1.73
C LEU A 35 4.00 1.09 1.43
N ASN A 36 4.90 2.01 1.08
CA ASN A 36 4.57 3.43 0.90
C ASN A 36 4.11 3.75 -0.53
N GLU A 37 3.67 2.76 -1.28
CA GLU A 37 3.25 2.94 -2.66
C GLU A 37 1.96 2.18 -3.00
N LEU A 38 1.11 2.83 -3.77
CA LEU A 38 -0.06 2.23 -4.39
C LEU A 38 0.04 2.38 -5.91
N ARG A 39 -0.20 1.30 -6.65
CA ARG A 39 -0.32 1.38 -8.12
C ARG A 39 -1.79 1.51 -8.47
N LEU A 40 -2.14 2.55 -9.23
CA LEU A 40 -3.50 2.82 -9.68
C LEU A 40 -3.55 2.94 -11.20
N TYR A 41 -4.35 2.11 -11.83
CA TYR A 41 -4.78 2.26 -13.22
C TYR A 41 -6.21 2.79 -13.23
N ARG A 42 -6.50 3.77 -14.09
CA ARG A 42 -7.87 4.22 -14.38
C ARG A 42 -8.18 3.96 -15.85
N ALA A 43 -9.41 3.54 -16.15
CA ALA A 43 -9.84 3.28 -17.52
C ALA A 43 -9.58 4.50 -18.42
N GLY A 44 -9.01 4.26 -19.61
CA GLY A 44 -8.64 5.33 -20.54
C GLY A 44 -7.27 5.99 -20.30
N GLN A 45 -6.53 5.58 -19.26
CA GLN A 45 -5.15 6.02 -19.04
C GLN A 45 -4.13 5.06 -19.66
N GLY A 46 -2.89 5.54 -19.88
CA GLY A 46 -1.77 4.74 -20.38
C GLY A 46 -1.04 4.00 -19.26
N GLY A 47 -1.65 2.96 -18.68
CA GLY A 47 -1.01 2.10 -17.68
C GLY A 47 -1.08 2.62 -16.23
N PHE A 48 -0.38 1.92 -15.33
CA PHE A 48 -0.42 2.22 -13.90
C PHE A 48 0.32 3.51 -13.54
N GLN A 49 -0.36 4.39 -12.82
CA GLN A 49 0.25 5.46 -12.06
C GLN A 49 0.70 4.94 -10.69
N ARG A 50 1.87 5.38 -10.23
CA ARG A 50 2.32 5.17 -8.86
C ARG A 50 1.90 6.36 -7.99
N LEU A 51 1.17 6.07 -6.93
CA LEU A 51 0.83 7.00 -5.86
C LEU A 51 1.74 6.72 -4.66
N LEU A 52 2.40 7.74 -4.14
CA LEU A 52 3.27 7.62 -2.97
C LEU A 52 2.51 8.05 -1.73
N ALA A 53 2.72 7.35 -0.62
CA ALA A 53 2.27 7.79 0.69
C ALA A 53 3.01 9.08 1.09
N GLY A 54 2.35 9.92 1.88
CA GLY A 54 2.90 11.22 2.27
C GLY A 54 2.08 11.91 3.37
N PRO A 55 2.53 13.09 3.81
CA PRO A 55 1.99 13.80 4.98
C PRO A 55 0.50 14.19 4.85
N ASP A 56 -0.04 14.21 3.63
CA ASP A 56 -1.47 14.44 3.39
C ASP A 56 -2.37 13.27 3.83
N LEU A 57 -1.78 12.09 4.10
CA LEU A 57 -2.51 10.94 4.63
C LEU A 57 -2.73 11.06 6.14
N PRO A 58 -3.87 10.56 6.67
CA PRO A 58 -4.18 10.62 8.10
C PRO A 58 -3.05 10.07 8.97
N GLY A 59 -2.63 10.85 9.97
CA GLY A 59 -1.61 10.47 10.95
C GLY A 59 -0.18 10.42 10.42
N TYR A 60 0.06 10.46 9.11
CA TYR A 60 1.39 10.37 8.51
C TYR A 60 2.33 11.48 8.99
N ALA A 61 1.81 12.71 9.03
CA ALA A 61 2.57 13.90 9.43
C ALA A 61 3.07 13.85 10.89
N ALA A 62 2.51 12.96 11.74
CA ALA A 62 3.00 12.75 13.10
C ALA A 62 4.38 12.07 13.14
N PHE A 63 4.74 11.32 12.08
CA PHE A 63 6.03 10.64 11.95
C PHE A 63 6.94 11.33 10.95
N SER A 64 6.39 11.79 9.82
CA SER A 64 7.18 12.47 8.80
C SER A 64 6.41 13.62 8.15
N PRO A 65 6.84 14.88 8.36
CA PRO A 65 6.17 16.04 7.79
C PRO A 65 6.55 16.30 6.32
N ALA A 66 7.53 15.57 5.77
CA ALA A 66 8.07 15.81 4.43
C ALA A 66 7.62 14.73 3.43
N PRO A 67 7.13 15.10 2.23
CA PRO A 67 6.84 14.14 1.16
C PRO A 67 8.07 13.30 0.78
N GLY A 68 7.84 12.04 0.41
CA GLY A 68 8.90 11.13 -0.08
C GLY A 68 9.72 10.41 1.00
N HIS A 69 9.57 10.79 2.27
CA HIS A 69 10.11 10.02 3.39
C HIS A 69 9.10 8.94 3.77
N GLN A 70 9.56 7.69 3.80
CA GLN A 70 8.70 6.51 3.95
C GLN A 70 8.41 6.19 5.43
N LEU A 71 7.20 5.70 5.71
CA LEU A 71 6.92 5.03 6.98
C LEU A 71 7.47 3.61 6.97
N GLY A 72 7.94 3.15 8.11
CA GLY A 72 8.25 1.76 8.35
C GLY A 72 7.04 0.98 8.86
N TYR A 73 7.28 -0.30 9.16
CA TYR A 73 6.27 -1.19 9.74
C TYR A 73 5.78 -0.68 11.11
N ASN A 74 6.67 -0.15 11.94
CA ASN A 74 6.31 0.27 13.30
C ASN A 74 5.41 1.51 13.31
N GLU A 75 5.67 2.47 12.43
CA GLU A 75 4.83 3.66 12.28
C GLU A 75 3.45 3.26 11.77
N LEU A 76 3.38 2.34 10.79
CA LEU A 76 2.10 1.77 10.35
C LEU A 76 1.33 1.13 11.51
N LYS A 77 1.98 0.28 12.32
CA LYS A 77 1.30 -0.37 13.46
C LYS A 77 0.89 0.61 14.55
N THR A 78 1.65 1.67 14.74
CA THR A 78 1.26 2.75 15.66
C THR A 78 0.00 3.46 15.17
N LEU A 79 -0.10 3.75 13.87
CA LEU A 79 -1.29 4.36 13.27
C LEU A 79 -2.52 3.44 13.35
N GLU A 80 -2.37 2.14 13.02
CA GLU A 80 -3.45 1.15 13.12
C GLU A 80 -3.99 1.03 14.55
N VAL A 81 -3.11 1.01 15.55
CA VAL A 81 -3.51 0.96 16.96
C VAL A 81 -4.16 2.27 17.39
N HIS A 82 -3.64 3.41 16.95
CA HIS A 82 -4.25 4.71 17.22
C HIS A 82 -5.68 4.78 16.66
N GLU A 83 -5.90 4.36 15.41
CA GLU A 83 -7.23 4.31 14.79
C GLU A 83 -8.19 3.34 15.49
N LEU A 84 -7.68 2.25 16.07
CA LEU A 84 -8.51 1.28 16.79
C LEU A 84 -8.97 1.79 18.17
N VAL A 85 -8.13 2.56 18.86
CA VAL A 85 -8.32 2.92 20.27
C VAL A 85 -8.94 4.30 20.47
N MET A 86 -8.72 5.22 19.53
CA MET A 86 -9.12 6.63 19.63
C MET A 86 -10.30 6.93 18.71
#